data_AF-A0A0V0GEK5-F1
#
_entry.id   AF-A0A0V0GEK5-F1
#
_cell.length_a   1.000
_cell.length_b   1.000
_cell.length_c   1.000
_cell.angle_alpha   90.00
_cell.angle_beta   90.00
_cell.angle_gamma   90.00
#
_symmetry.space_group_name_H-M   'P 1'
#
loop_
_entity.id
_entity.type
_entity.pdbx_description
1 polymer ?
#
loop_
_entity_poly.entity_id
_entity_poly.type
_entity_poly.pdbx_seq_one_letter_code
_entity_poly.pdbx_strand_id
1 'polypeptide(L)' 'MMYLKGSSLFSVTPSTKMHMVLAFYQSCSEMLSKWEEAVPKETSVELDVWPNLQLMTGEVISRTAFGSSYAEGRIVFEL' A
#
# COMPACT_ATOMS: atom_id res chain seq x y z
N MET A 1 2.54 -11.55 -18.78
CA MET A 1 3.57 -11.23 -19.78
C MET A 1 3.76 -9.72 -19.81
N MET A 2 4.78 -9.20 -19.11
CA MET A 2 5.37 -7.88 -19.36
C MET A 2 6.85 -8.01 -19.01
N TYR A 3 7.71 -7.75 -19.99
CA TYR A 3 9.17 -7.71 -19.85
C TYR A 3 9.61 -6.27 -20.07
N LEU A 4 10.34 -5.70 -19.11
CA LEU A 4 11.22 -4.56 -19.34
C LEU A 4 12.57 -4.89 -18.70
N LYS A 5 13.62 -4.74 -19.51
CA LYS A 5 14.97 -5.24 -19.32
C LYS A 5 15.85 -4.08 -18.84
N GLY A 6 16.47 -4.20 -17.67
CA GLY A 6 17.45 -3.23 -17.18
C GLY A 6 17.63 -3.23 -15.66
N SER A 7 18.60 -4.01 -15.17
CA SER A 7 19.43 -3.69 -14.00
C SER A 7 18.78 -3.55 -12.61
N SER A 8 18.22 -4.63 -12.07
CA SER A 8 18.49 -5.15 -10.71
C SER A 8 17.49 -6.27 -10.40
N LEU A 9 18.01 -7.37 -9.91
CA LEU A 9 17.33 -8.65 -9.78
C LEU A 9 16.40 -8.64 -8.55
N PHE A 10 15.15 -8.18 -8.68
CA PHE A 10 14.11 -8.61 -7.73
C PHE A 10 13.61 -9.98 -8.17
N SER A 11 14.37 -11.03 -7.86
CA SER A 11 13.80 -12.38 -7.84
C SER A 11 12.74 -12.40 -6.73
N VAL A 12 11.50 -12.76 -7.07
CA VAL A 12 10.46 -12.99 -6.06
C VAL A 12 10.83 -14.28 -5.32
N THR A 13 11.63 -14.15 -4.28
CA THR A 13 11.99 -15.23 -3.37
C THR A 13 10.79 -15.59 -2.48
N PRO A 14 10.74 -16.79 -1.88
CA PRO A 14 9.65 -17.17 -0.96
C PRO A 14 9.45 -16.17 0.19
N SER A 15 10.52 -15.50 0.62
CA SER A 15 10.48 -14.42 1.61
C SER A 15 9.68 -13.19 1.16
N THR A 16 9.75 -12.80 -0.12
CA THR A 16 9.03 -11.63 -0.65
C THR A 16 7.52 -11.87 -0.72
N LYS A 17 7.06 -13.10 -0.93
CA LYS A 17 5.62 -13.43 -0.90
C LYS A 17 5.02 -13.18 0.48
N MET A 18 5.72 -13.59 1.54
CA MET A 18 5.28 -13.35 2.91
C MET A 18 5.28 -11.85 3.23
N HIS A 19 6.28 -11.11 2.76
CA HIS A 19 6.33 -9.65 2.93
C HIS A 19 5.15 -8.94 2.27
N MET A 20 4.75 -9.36 1.06
CA MET A 20 3.60 -8.77 0.38
C MET A 20 2.29 -9.00 1.13
N VAL A 21 2.07 -10.21 1.67
CA VAL A 21 0.87 -10.51 2.47
C VAL A 21 0.82 -9.67 3.74
N LEU A 22 1.96 -9.52 4.43
CA LEU A 22 2.07 -8.67 5.63
C LEU A 22 1.84 -7.19 5.30
N ALA A 23 2.43 -6.69 4.22
CA ALA A 23 2.23 -5.32 3.75
C ALA A 23 0.77 -5.06 3.37
N PHE A 24 0.09 -6.03 2.75
CA PHE A 24 -1.34 -5.94 2.42
C PHE A 24 -2.19 -5.88 3.69
N TYR A 25 -1.99 -6.80 4.63
CA TYR A 25 -2.70 -6.81 5.91
C TYR A 25 -2.54 -5.47 6.63
N GLN A 26 -1.32 -4.98 6.75
CA GLN A 26 -1.04 -3.73 7.45
C GLN A 26 -1.68 -2.53 6.73
N SER A 27 -1.54 -2.44 5.41
CA SER A 27 -2.09 -1.33 4.62
C SER A 27 -3.63 -1.33 4.63
N CYS A 28 -4.27 -2.51 4.57
CA CYS A 28 -5.71 -2.64 4.71
C CYS A 28 -6.19 -2.22 6.10
N SER A 29 -5.52 -2.67 7.16
CA SER A 29 -5.88 -2.31 8.53
C SER A 29 -5.83 -0.81 8.74
N GLU A 30 -4.77 -0.13 8.27
CA GLU A 30 -4.63 1.32 8.38
C GLU A 30 -5.71 2.08 7.57
N MET A 31 -6.08 1.57 6.39
CA MET A 31 -7.17 2.14 5.59
C MET A 31 -8.52 2.03 6.32
N LEU A 32 -8.83 0.87 6.90
CA LEU A 32 -10.06 0.65 7.65
C LEU A 32 -10.12 1.50 8.92
N SER A 33 -9.02 1.60 9.67
CA SER A 33 -8.96 2.46 10.86
C SER A 33 -9.24 3.93 10.52
N LYS A 34 -8.74 4.43 9.38
CA LYS A 34 -9.07 5.80 8.92
C LYS A 34 -10.55 5.96 8.59
N TRP A 35 -11.19 4.93 8.04
CA TRP A 35 -12.63 4.96 7.77
C TRP A 35 -13.42 4.96 9.08
N GLU A 36 -13.03 4.14 10.05
CA GLU A 36 -13.65 4.09 11.38
C GLU A 36 -13.50 5.42 12.14
N GLU A 37 -12.38 6.11 11.99
CA GLU A 37 -12.18 7.46 12.57
C GLU A 37 -13.00 8.54 11.85
N ALA A 38 -13.22 8.40 10.54
CA ALA A 38 -13.96 9.37 9.74
C ALA A 38 -15.50 9.23 9.89
N VAL A 39 -16.00 8.06 10.27
CA VAL A 39 -17.43 7.78 10.38
C VAL A 39 -17.91 7.93 11.84
N PRO A 40 -18.89 8.81 12.13
CA PRO A 40 -19.46 8.91 13.47
C PRO A 40 -20.09 7.60 13.93
N LYS A 41 -19.87 7.23 15.20
CA LYS A 41 -20.21 5.91 15.78
C LYS A 41 -21.68 5.48 15.69
N GLU A 42 -22.60 6.38 15.39
CA GLU A 42 -24.04 6.11 15.35
C GLU A 42 -24.66 6.33 13.97
N THR A 43 -23.84 6.55 12.93
CA THR A 43 -24.31 6.83 11.57
C THR A 43 -23.65 5.90 10.58
N SER A 44 -24.40 5.45 9.58
CA SER A 44 -23.81 4.87 8.37
C SER A 44 -23.52 5.97 7.35
N VAL A 45 -22.38 5.90 6.69
CA VAL A 45 -21.97 6.84 5.65
C VAL A 45 -21.60 6.07 4.39
N GLU A 46 -22.04 6.56 3.23
CA GLU A 46 -21.54 6.09 1.94
C GLU A 46 -20.17 6.73 1.69
N LEU A 47 -19.16 5.91 1.43
CA LEU A 47 -17.79 6.35 1.26
C LEU A 47 -17.27 5.96 -0.13
N ASP A 48 -16.70 6.92 -0.85
CA ASP A 48 -15.98 6.63 -2.08
C ASP A 48 -14.65 5.93 -1.72
N VAL A 49 -14.64 4.62 -1.92
CA VAL A 49 -13.48 3.78 -1.60
C VAL A 49 -12.40 3.86 -2.67
N TRP A 50 -12.69 4.36 -3.87
CA TRP A 50 -11.75 4.28 -4.99
C TRP A 50 -10.42 4.98 -4.73
N PRO A 51 -10.38 6.24 -4.22
CA PRO A 51 -9.13 6.91 -3.87
C PRO A 51 -8.33 6.16 -2.79
N ASN A 52 -9.04 5.56 -1.83
CA ASN A 52 -8.44 4.82 -0.73
C ASN A 52 -7.78 3.52 -1.23
N LEU A 53 -8.41 2.82 -2.17
CA LEU A 53 -7.83 1.63 -2.80
C LEU A 53 -6.56 1.95 -3.61
N GLN A 54 -6.56 3.08 -4.34
CA GLN A 54 -5.36 3.54 -5.05
C GLN A 54 -4.21 3.84 -4.08
N LEU A 55 -4.49 4.54 -2.98
CA LEU A 55 -3.50 4.84 -1.94
C LEU A 55 -2.98 3.56 -1.28
N MET A 56 -3.87 2.66 -0.86
CA MET A 56 -3.53 1.37 -0.26
C MET A 56 -2.64 0.53 -1.18
N THR A 57 -2.93 0.52 -2.49
CA THR A 57 -2.09 -0.18 -3.48
C THR A 57 -0.68 0.41 -3.53
N GLY A 58 -0.56 1.74 -3.50
CA GLY A 58 0.72 2.43 -3.42
C GLY A 58 1.50 2.07 -2.14
N GLU A 59 0.83 2.01 -0.99
CA GLU A 59 1.41 1.59 0.29
C GLU A 59 1.94 0.16 0.23
N VAL A 60 1.15 -0.79 -0.29
CA VAL A 60 1.58 -2.20 -0.40
C VAL A 60 2.81 -2.34 -1.28
N ILE A 61 2.82 -1.70 -2.45
CA ILE A 61 3.98 -1.72 -3.35
C ILE A 61 5.19 -1.10 -2.66
N SER A 62 5.01 0.06 -2.01
CA SER A 62 6.11 0.77 -1.38
C SER A 62 6.76 -0.04 -0.26
N ARG A 63 5.93 -0.63 0.62
CA ARG A 63 6.40 -1.48 1.72
C ARG A 63 7.02 -2.78 1.23
N THR A 64 6.48 -3.37 0.16
CA THR A 64 6.99 -4.64 -0.38
C THR A 64 8.28 -4.45 -1.16
N ALA A 65 8.37 -3.41 -1.99
CA ALA A 65 9.50 -3.19 -2.90
C ALA A 65 10.64 -2.41 -2.25
N PHE A 66 10.32 -1.43 -1.39
CA PHE A 66 11.30 -0.50 -0.82
C PHE A 66 11.41 -0.61 0.71
N GLY A 67 10.46 -1.28 1.38
CA GLY A 67 10.45 -1.36 2.85
C GLY A 67 9.99 -0.07 3.54
N SER A 68 9.47 0.90 2.79
CA SER A 68 9.00 2.21 3.28
C SER A 68 7.53 2.44 2.92
N SER A 69 6.89 3.44 3.54
CA SER A 69 5.55 3.87 3.14
C SER A 69 5.54 4.60 1.81
N TYR A 70 4.37 4.72 1.19
CA TYR A 70 4.19 5.48 -0.05
C TYR A 70 4.40 6.98 0.20
N ALA A 71 3.96 7.49 1.35
CA ALA A 71 4.15 8.88 1.76
C ALA A 71 5.64 9.24 1.92
N GLU A 72 6.43 8.38 2.57
CA GLU A 72 7.89 8.57 2.69
C GLU A 72 8.56 8.56 1.32
N GLY A 73 8.14 7.65 0.43
CA GLY A 73 8.65 7.58 -0.94
C GLY A 73 8.41 8.87 -1.72
N ARG A 74 7.23 9.48 -1.60
CA ARG A 74 6.91 10.74 -2.27
C ARG A 74 7.85 11.89 -1.88
N ILE A 75 8.21 12.01 -0.60
CA ILE A 75 9.10 13.07 -0.12
C ILE A 75 10.49 12.97 -0.78
N VAL A 76 10.96 11.76 -1.05
CA VAL A 76 12.26 11.52 -1.72
C VAL A 76 12.23 11.95 -3.19
N PHE A 77 11.08 11.87 -3.86
CA PHE A 77 10.93 12.20 -5.29
C PHE A 77 10.42 13.63 -5.56
N GLU A 78 10.11 14.41 -4.52
CA GLU A 78 9.70 15.82 -4.61
C GLU A 78 10.90 16.80 -4.48
N LEU A 79 12.15 16.29 -4.39
CA LEU A 79 13.43 17.02 -4.43
C LEU A 79 14.07 16.96 -5.83
#